data_AF-A0A1E5JM15-F1
#
_entry.id   AF-A0A1E5JM15-F1
#
_cell.length_a   1.000
_cell.length_b   1.000
_cell.length_c   1.000
_cell.angle_alpha   90.00
_cell.angle_beta   90.00
_cell.angle_gamma   90.00
#
_symmetry.space_group_name_H-M   'P 1'
#
loop_
_entity.id
_entity.type
_entity.pdbx_description
1 polymer ?
#
loop_
_entity_poly.entity_id
_entity_poly.type
_entity_poly.pdbx_seq_one_letter_code
_entity_poly.pdbx_strand_id
1 'polypeptide(L)'
;MNQSLPSQQSCFLLMTVSVITSLILLINISFKIVLIEGLMFSVNCLICPLISGLYLLALRNCTIKEQRHLLNISLLALYVFCIGVYILINLPAAEYMHNNPVYQIIFEDIPKKFFATTIAFALSFYLPHLLFYPKATKVLPSPKQCMLLALLGGLSFFGLDFFLLFSGVHLHSFKHIFIDSFMIASIILLIIGVFYLAFLLKYQNLPIIPDLERGREALPLSHYFICVAIVIMLICLACEYRIVTIINKYMVLSASSLFFPITLFISTILGELWGYRVNLKLCLILIATQFTFDILLIGIVALPSPTFFNLNPFYNFIMLKRLPAASLTLFVAFISNALLLHHLKHSKWGLHRPLRILIANFCSNSLLCLIDYGLLFGGIYPYDQVISLVANVWHYKLFMTMVFLPLILWFCAYMEKNKASTLQYD
;
A
#
# COMPACT_ATOMS: atom_id res chain seq x y z
N MET A 1 -19.64 -10.26 -32.47
CA MET A 1 -18.35 -10.16 -31.75
C MET A 1 -18.57 -9.37 -30.47
N ASN A 2 -19.07 -10.03 -29.42
CA ASN A 2 -19.30 -9.42 -28.11
C ASN A 2 -18.03 -9.59 -27.27
N GLN A 3 -17.17 -8.57 -27.28
CA GLN A 3 -16.11 -8.42 -26.29
C GLN A 3 -16.72 -7.82 -25.02
N SER A 4 -17.24 -8.66 -24.14
CA SER A 4 -17.73 -8.24 -22.83
C SER A 4 -17.21 -9.17 -21.74
N LEU A 5 -15.97 -8.97 -21.28
CA LEU A 5 -15.53 -9.34 -19.91
C LEU A 5 -14.17 -8.72 -19.47
N PRO A 6 -14.01 -7.38 -19.35
CA PRO A 6 -12.90 -6.78 -18.59
C PRO A 6 -13.20 -6.54 -17.09
N SER A 7 -14.44 -6.79 -16.63
CA SER A 7 -14.94 -6.31 -15.34
C SER A 7 -14.50 -7.12 -14.12
N GLN A 8 -14.01 -8.36 -14.30
CA GLN A 8 -13.72 -9.25 -13.17
C GLN A 8 -12.24 -9.23 -12.73
N GLN A 9 -11.30 -9.03 -13.66
CA GLN A 9 -9.88 -8.82 -13.35
C GLN A 9 -9.64 -7.48 -12.61
N SER A 10 -10.44 -6.45 -12.89
CA SER A 10 -10.41 -5.19 -12.13
C SER A 10 -10.87 -5.37 -10.68
N CYS A 11 -11.80 -6.29 -10.41
CA CYS A 11 -12.26 -6.61 -9.06
C CYS A 11 -11.13 -7.24 -8.22
N PHE A 12 -10.39 -8.20 -8.78
CA PHE A 12 -9.23 -8.80 -8.09
C PHE A 12 -8.17 -7.76 -7.70
N LEU A 13 -7.83 -6.86 -8.63
CA LEU A 13 -6.88 -5.78 -8.36
C LEU A 13 -7.38 -4.87 -7.24
N LEU A 14 -8.64 -4.40 -7.34
CA LEU A 14 -9.25 -3.53 -6.34
C LEU A 14 -9.23 -4.16 -4.95
N MET A 15 -9.60 -5.45 -4.85
CA MET A 15 -9.58 -6.19 -3.57
C MET A 15 -8.17 -6.30 -3.02
N THR A 16 -7.19 -6.66 -3.86
CA THR A 16 -5.78 -6.82 -3.44
C THR A 16 -5.22 -5.48 -2.94
N VAL A 17 -5.45 -4.40 -3.68
CA VAL A 17 -5.05 -3.04 -3.28
C VAL A 17 -5.68 -2.67 -1.93
N SER A 18 -6.99 -2.89 -1.77
CA SER A 18 -7.71 -2.56 -0.53
C SER A 18 -7.21 -3.35 0.69
N VAL A 19 -6.82 -4.62 0.52
CA VAL A 19 -6.26 -5.44 1.60
C VAL A 19 -4.87 -4.94 1.99
N ILE A 20 -4.01 -4.66 1.00
CA ILE A 20 -2.65 -4.13 1.23
C ILE A 20 -2.70 -2.78 1.96
N THR A 21 -3.56 -1.87 1.50
CA THR A 21 -3.70 -0.55 2.14
C THR A 21 -4.20 -0.66 3.57
N SER A 22 -5.19 -1.52 3.82
CA SER A 22 -5.74 -1.74 5.16
C SER A 22 -4.71 -2.37 6.11
N LEU A 23 -3.91 -3.32 5.62
CA LEU A 23 -2.83 -3.95 6.39
C LEU A 23 -1.73 -2.96 6.75
N ILE A 24 -1.30 -2.14 5.80
CA ILE A 24 -0.28 -1.11 6.05
C ILE A 24 -0.84 -0.02 6.99
N LEU A 25 -2.11 0.35 6.84
CA LEU A 25 -2.79 1.27 7.75
C LEU A 25 -2.82 0.72 9.19
N LEU A 26 -3.16 -0.56 9.36
CA LEU A 26 -3.16 -1.23 10.66
C LEU A 26 -1.79 -1.12 11.34
N ILE A 27 -0.70 -1.35 10.61
CA ILE A 27 0.64 -1.22 11.16
C ILE A 27 0.92 0.20 11.66
N ASN A 28 0.60 1.21 10.86
CA ASN A 28 0.88 2.62 11.20
C ASN A 28 0.13 3.06 12.46
N ILE A 29 -1.02 2.44 12.75
CA ILE A 29 -1.97 2.88 13.78
C ILE A 29 -2.02 1.90 14.98
N SER A 30 -1.33 0.78 14.90
CA SER A 30 -1.38 -0.36 15.83
C SER A 30 -1.34 -0.07 17.35
N PHE A 31 -0.70 1.01 17.81
CA PHE A 31 -0.68 1.39 19.24
C PHE A 31 -1.70 2.46 19.63
N LYS A 32 -2.50 2.97 18.70
CA LYS A 32 -3.49 3.99 19.03
C LYS A 32 -4.63 3.37 19.84
N ILE A 33 -4.83 3.94 21.03
CA ILE A 33 -5.96 3.66 21.91
C ILE A 33 -6.91 4.85 21.86
N VAL A 34 -8.20 4.56 21.76
CA VAL A 34 -9.29 5.53 21.69
C VAL A 34 -10.11 5.46 22.96
N LEU A 35 -10.49 6.63 23.49
CA LEU A 35 -11.33 6.76 24.67
C LEU A 35 -12.60 7.53 24.33
N ILE A 36 -13.75 6.85 24.36
CA ILE A 36 -15.07 7.46 24.07
C ILE A 36 -16.02 7.08 25.20
N GLU A 37 -16.54 8.08 25.93
CA GLU A 37 -17.61 7.92 26.94
C GLU A 37 -17.38 6.76 27.95
N GLY A 38 -16.12 6.48 28.29
CA GLY A 38 -15.73 5.42 29.24
C GLY A 38 -15.30 4.10 28.60
N LEU A 39 -15.54 3.88 27.31
CA LEU A 39 -14.97 2.77 26.54
C LEU A 39 -13.53 3.07 26.16
N MET A 40 -12.62 2.14 26.45
CA MET A 40 -11.22 2.23 26.03
C MET A 40 -10.91 1.09 25.07
N PHE A 41 -10.68 1.38 23.80
CA PHE A 41 -10.41 0.34 22.79
C PHE A 41 -9.23 0.69 21.88
N SER A 42 -8.60 -0.35 21.34
CA SER A 42 -7.55 -0.23 20.33
C SER A 42 -8.17 -0.05 18.94
N VAL A 43 -7.58 0.80 18.10
CA VAL A 43 -8.11 1.00 16.73
C VAL A 43 -8.07 -0.28 15.89
N ASN A 44 -7.23 -1.25 16.25
CA ASN A 44 -7.12 -2.54 15.60
C ASN A 44 -8.46 -3.30 15.58
N CYS A 45 -9.33 -3.05 16.57
CA CYS A 45 -10.67 -3.66 16.61
C CYS A 45 -11.59 -3.19 15.47
N LEU A 46 -11.27 -2.07 14.81
CA LEU A 46 -12.02 -1.56 13.66
C LEU A 46 -11.43 -2.07 12.35
N ILE A 47 -10.10 -2.06 12.22
CA ILE A 47 -9.40 -2.39 10.97
C ILE A 47 -9.34 -3.91 10.74
N CYS A 48 -9.14 -4.73 11.78
CA CYS A 48 -9.05 -6.18 11.64
C CYS A 48 -10.35 -6.80 11.07
N PRO A 49 -11.55 -6.44 11.56
CA PRO A 49 -12.81 -6.85 10.94
C PRO A 49 -12.99 -6.37 9.50
N LEU A 50 -12.50 -5.17 9.16
CA LEU A 50 -12.56 -4.64 7.81
C LEU A 50 -11.72 -5.50 6.85
N ILE A 51 -10.51 -5.88 7.24
CA ILE A 51 -9.65 -6.81 6.48
C ILE A 51 -10.35 -8.17 6.29
N SER A 52 -10.98 -8.68 7.36
CA SER A 52 -11.80 -9.90 7.28
C SER A 52 -12.96 -9.78 6.30
N GLY A 53 -13.64 -8.64 6.24
CA GLY A 53 -14.71 -8.37 5.27
C GLY A 53 -14.21 -8.33 3.83
N LEU A 54 -13.07 -7.69 3.58
CA LEU A 54 -12.42 -7.69 2.27
C LEU A 54 -11.97 -9.10 1.85
N TYR A 55 -11.45 -9.87 2.80
CA TYR A 55 -11.09 -11.27 2.57
C TYR A 55 -12.32 -12.14 2.25
N LEU A 56 -13.45 -11.93 2.93
CA LEU A 56 -14.72 -12.60 2.62
C LEU A 56 -15.22 -12.29 1.20
N LEU A 57 -15.09 -11.03 0.77
CA LEU A 57 -15.41 -10.64 -0.60
C LEU A 57 -14.47 -11.31 -1.62
N ALA A 58 -13.17 -11.40 -1.31
CA ALA A 58 -12.21 -12.11 -2.15
C ALA A 58 -12.50 -13.62 -2.24
N LEU A 59 -12.87 -14.26 -1.13
CA LEU A 59 -13.26 -15.68 -1.10
C LEU A 59 -14.47 -15.97 -1.99
N ARG A 60 -15.36 -14.99 -2.17
CA ARG A 60 -16.57 -15.13 -2.99
C ARG A 60 -16.31 -14.86 -4.47
N ASN A 61 -15.57 -13.80 -4.77
CA ASN A 61 -15.51 -13.24 -6.13
C ASN A 61 -14.31 -13.75 -6.94
N CYS A 62 -13.30 -14.31 -6.27
CA CYS A 62 -12.05 -14.75 -6.88
C CYS A 62 -11.92 -16.27 -6.92
N THR A 63 -11.20 -16.77 -7.91
CA THR A 63 -10.82 -18.19 -8.02
C THR A 63 -9.85 -18.59 -6.90
N ILE A 64 -9.73 -19.89 -6.60
CA ILE A 64 -8.79 -20.40 -5.59
C ILE A 64 -7.34 -19.98 -5.89
N LYS A 65 -6.95 -19.91 -7.18
CA LYS A 65 -5.63 -19.42 -7.60
C LYS A 65 -5.45 -17.94 -7.23
N GLU A 66 -6.40 -17.10 -7.59
CA GLU A 66 -6.39 -15.67 -7.28
C GLU A 66 -6.40 -15.41 -5.77
N GLN A 67 -7.20 -16.14 -5.00
CA GLN A 67 -7.22 -16.04 -3.53
C GLN A 67 -5.82 -16.28 -2.93
N ARG A 68 -5.10 -17.30 -3.41
CA ARG A 68 -3.71 -17.55 -2.99
C ARG A 68 -2.77 -16.43 -3.40
N HIS A 69 -2.94 -15.89 -4.61
CA HIS A 69 -2.13 -14.77 -5.06
C HIS A 69 -2.39 -13.51 -4.21
N LEU A 70 -3.64 -13.22 -3.85
CA LEU A 70 -3.96 -12.14 -2.93
C LEU A 70 -3.26 -12.32 -1.58
N LEU A 71 -3.32 -13.52 -1.00
CA LEU A 71 -2.66 -13.83 0.27
C LEU A 71 -1.12 -13.72 0.19
N ASN A 72 -0.52 -14.27 -0.87
CA ASN A 72 0.92 -14.19 -1.11
C ASN A 72 1.39 -12.75 -1.31
N ILE A 73 0.66 -11.95 -2.11
CA ILE A 73 1.00 -10.55 -2.34
C ILE A 73 0.83 -9.74 -1.05
N SER A 74 -0.22 -10.00 -0.26
CA SER A 74 -0.45 -9.32 1.01
C SER A 74 0.67 -9.59 2.01
N LEU A 75 1.11 -10.84 2.12
CA LEU A 75 2.23 -11.23 2.98
C LEU A 75 3.56 -10.64 2.47
N LEU A 76 3.82 -10.69 1.16
CA LEU A 76 4.97 -10.02 0.55
C LEU A 76 4.95 -8.51 0.80
N ALA A 77 3.78 -7.87 0.70
CA ALA A 77 3.60 -6.44 0.94
C ALA A 77 3.98 -6.08 2.39
N LEU A 78 3.54 -6.86 3.37
CA LEU A 78 3.93 -6.69 4.78
C LEU A 78 5.45 -6.77 4.96
N TYR A 79 6.11 -7.77 4.36
CA TYR A 79 7.56 -7.91 4.42
C TYR A 79 8.31 -6.76 3.73
N VAL A 80 7.94 -6.41 2.51
CA VAL A 80 8.59 -5.31 1.76
C VAL A 80 8.39 -3.98 2.48
N PHE A 81 7.18 -3.73 3.01
CA PHE A 81 6.90 -2.55 3.82
C PHE A 81 7.81 -2.49 5.06
N CYS A 82 7.92 -3.61 5.79
CA CYS A 82 8.77 -3.72 6.96
C CYS A 82 10.25 -3.47 6.64
N ILE A 83 10.79 -4.15 5.62
CA ILE A 83 12.19 -4.02 5.21
C ILE A 83 12.48 -2.59 4.76
N GLY A 84 11.59 -1.99 3.96
CA GLY A 84 11.73 -0.61 3.53
C GLY A 84 11.80 0.32 4.74
N VAL A 85 10.76 0.32 5.58
CA VAL A 85 10.72 1.17 6.77
C VAL A 85 11.95 0.95 7.67
N TYR A 86 12.39 -0.29 7.88
CA TYR A 86 13.61 -0.62 8.64
C TYR A 86 14.88 -0.02 8.02
N ILE A 87 15.07 -0.12 6.70
CA ILE A 87 16.21 0.49 6.00
C ILE A 87 16.18 2.01 6.17
N LEU A 88 15.04 2.64 5.94
CA LEU A 88 14.89 4.09 6.10
C LEU A 88 15.15 4.53 7.54
N ILE A 89 14.79 3.68 8.52
CA ILE A 89 14.96 3.99 9.94
C ILE A 89 16.41 3.94 10.40
N ASN A 90 17.23 3.09 9.80
CA ASN A 90 18.63 2.94 10.22
C ASN A 90 19.59 3.90 9.52
N LEU A 91 19.10 4.73 8.60
CA LEU A 91 19.93 5.77 7.97
C LEU A 91 20.20 6.94 8.92
N PRO A 92 21.39 7.57 8.90
CA PRO A 92 21.71 8.64 9.83
C PRO A 92 20.78 9.85 9.65
N ALA A 93 20.04 10.18 10.71
CA ALA A 93 19.15 11.35 10.74
C ALA A 93 19.96 12.65 10.74
N ALA A 94 19.38 13.73 10.22
CA ALA A 94 19.98 15.07 10.35
C ALA A 94 20.07 15.49 11.83
N GLU A 95 21.16 16.18 12.22
CA GLU A 95 21.56 16.47 13.61
C GLU A 95 20.47 17.16 14.48
N TYR A 96 19.46 17.79 13.86
CA TYR A 96 18.39 18.52 14.56
C TYR A 96 17.21 17.65 15.05
N MET A 97 17.19 16.33 14.75
CA MET A 97 16.08 15.42 15.10
C MET A 97 16.35 14.46 16.27
N HIS A 98 17.58 14.41 16.81
CA HIS A 98 17.98 13.39 17.79
C HIS A 98 17.27 13.44 19.16
N ASN A 99 16.66 14.57 19.54
CA ASN A 99 16.19 14.79 20.91
C ASN A 99 14.67 14.66 21.12
N ASN A 100 13.91 14.10 20.17
CA ASN A 100 12.46 13.99 20.35
C ASN A 100 12.08 12.62 20.96
N PRO A 101 11.54 12.56 22.20
CA PRO A 101 11.21 11.30 22.88
C PRO A 101 10.11 10.51 22.17
N VAL A 102 9.24 11.18 21.39
CA VAL A 102 8.24 10.54 20.54
C VAL A 102 8.91 9.73 19.40
N TYR A 103 10.11 10.15 18.96
CA TYR A 103 10.89 9.44 17.94
C TYR A 103 11.59 8.19 18.46
N GLN A 104 11.82 8.05 19.76
CA GLN A 104 12.40 6.81 20.30
C GLN A 104 11.29 5.77 20.56
N ILE A 105 10.19 6.19 21.19
CA ILE A 105 9.09 5.29 21.56
C ILE A 105 8.32 4.78 20.34
N ILE A 106 8.02 5.63 19.34
CA ILE A 106 7.32 5.17 18.13
C ILE A 106 8.16 4.16 17.35
N PHE A 107 9.50 4.24 17.41
CA PHE A 107 10.40 3.56 16.46
C PHE A 107 11.14 2.35 17.03
N GLU A 108 11.37 2.27 18.35
CA GLU A 108 11.83 1.02 19.00
C GLU A 108 10.77 -0.09 18.91
N ASP A 109 9.48 0.29 18.96
CA ASP A 109 8.38 -0.67 18.92
C ASP A 109 7.93 -1.05 17.49
N ILE A 110 8.49 -0.42 16.45
CA ILE A 110 8.13 -0.70 15.04
C ILE A 110 8.35 -2.18 14.65
N PRO A 111 9.50 -2.82 14.97
CA PRO A 111 9.68 -4.25 14.74
C PRO A 111 8.57 -5.07 15.38
N LYS A 112 8.18 -4.71 16.61
CA LYS A 112 7.10 -5.40 17.34
C LYS A 112 5.76 -5.30 16.59
N LYS A 113 5.41 -4.11 16.07
CA LYS A 113 4.21 -3.91 15.24
C LYS A 113 4.18 -4.81 14.02
N PHE A 114 5.32 -4.92 13.35
CA PHE A 114 5.44 -5.74 12.14
C PHE A 114 5.35 -7.23 12.44
N PHE A 115 6.06 -7.72 13.46
CA PHE A 115 6.00 -9.12 13.84
C PHE A 115 4.60 -9.51 14.27
N ALA A 116 3.94 -8.68 15.08
CA ALA A 116 2.58 -8.92 15.52
C ALA A 116 1.60 -9.07 14.34
N THR A 117 1.53 -8.03 13.49
CA THR A 117 0.60 -8.00 12.34
C THR A 117 0.89 -9.10 11.32
N THR A 118 2.17 -9.39 11.04
CA THR A 118 2.56 -10.40 10.04
C THR A 118 2.27 -11.82 10.53
N ILE A 119 2.62 -12.13 11.78
CA ILE A 119 2.35 -13.45 12.37
C ILE A 119 0.84 -13.64 12.53
N ALA A 120 0.11 -12.64 13.02
CA ALA A 120 -1.33 -12.69 13.14
C ALA A 120 -1.99 -12.92 11.76
N PHE A 121 -1.58 -12.20 10.72
CA PHE A 121 -2.15 -12.36 9.37
C PHE A 121 -1.87 -13.76 8.80
N ALA A 122 -0.65 -14.26 9.01
CA ALA A 122 -0.25 -15.58 8.55
C ALA A 122 -1.05 -16.70 9.24
N LEU A 123 -1.21 -16.64 10.57
CA LEU A 123 -1.94 -17.64 11.34
C LEU A 123 -3.45 -17.59 11.14
N SER A 124 -4.00 -16.40 10.90
CA SER A 124 -5.45 -16.18 10.81
C SER A 124 -6.05 -16.36 9.42
N PHE A 125 -5.32 -15.99 8.36
CA PHE A 125 -5.83 -16.08 7.00
C PHE A 125 -5.01 -17.03 6.11
N TYR A 126 -3.68 -16.91 6.15
CA TYR A 126 -2.80 -17.65 5.23
C TYR A 126 -2.79 -19.16 5.49
N LEU A 127 -2.51 -19.56 6.73
CA LEU A 127 -2.41 -20.96 7.13
C LEU A 127 -3.77 -21.69 7.03
N PRO A 128 -4.89 -21.13 7.53
CA PRO A 128 -6.20 -21.77 7.37
C PRO A 128 -6.59 -21.94 5.90
N HIS A 129 -6.34 -20.95 5.03
CA HIS A 129 -6.62 -21.08 3.59
C HIS A 129 -5.84 -22.22 2.95
N LEU A 130 -4.56 -22.38 3.32
CA LEU A 130 -3.71 -23.44 2.80
C LEU A 130 -4.16 -24.84 3.26
N LEU A 131 -4.63 -24.96 4.51
CA LEU A 131 -5.15 -26.20 5.08
C LEU A 131 -6.49 -26.61 4.47
N PHE A 132 -7.43 -25.67 4.32
CA PHE A 132 -8.78 -25.96 3.81
C PHE A 132 -8.85 -26.08 2.28
N TYR A 133 -7.92 -25.46 1.54
CA TYR A 133 -7.87 -25.52 0.08
C TYR A 133 -6.50 -25.99 -0.43
N PRO A 134 -6.27 -27.31 -0.54
CA PRO A 134 -5.04 -27.89 -1.11
C PRO A 134 -4.89 -27.55 -2.61
N LYS A 135 -3.69 -27.73 -3.18
CA LYS A 135 -3.42 -27.43 -4.61
C LYS A 135 -4.31 -28.20 -5.60
N ALA A 136 -4.91 -29.31 -5.18
CA ALA A 136 -5.69 -30.21 -6.03
C ALA A 136 -7.21 -29.95 -6.03
N THR A 137 -7.75 -29.08 -5.15
CA THR A 137 -9.21 -28.86 -5.08
C THR A 137 -9.70 -27.99 -6.23
N LYS A 138 -10.59 -28.54 -7.05
CA LYS A 138 -11.30 -27.85 -8.14
C LYS A 138 -12.66 -27.28 -7.74
N VAL A 139 -13.15 -27.62 -6.54
CA VAL A 139 -14.49 -27.21 -6.06
C VAL A 139 -14.37 -25.89 -5.30
N LEU A 140 -15.11 -24.87 -5.74
CA LEU A 140 -15.22 -23.60 -5.02
C LEU A 140 -15.86 -23.83 -3.63
N PRO A 141 -15.40 -23.13 -2.58
CA PRO A 141 -16.00 -23.26 -1.27
C PRO A 141 -17.47 -22.88 -1.23
N SER A 142 -18.23 -23.60 -0.41
CA SER A 142 -19.61 -23.21 -0.14
C SER A 142 -19.63 -21.82 0.54
N PRO A 143 -20.63 -20.98 0.26
CA PRO A 143 -20.68 -19.63 0.80
C PRO A 143 -20.69 -19.59 2.34
N LYS A 144 -21.27 -20.61 2.98
CA LYS A 144 -21.25 -20.78 4.43
C LYS A 144 -19.84 -21.04 4.96
N GLN A 145 -19.05 -21.86 4.26
CA GLN A 145 -17.64 -22.11 4.62
C GLN A 145 -16.79 -20.85 4.42
N CYS A 146 -16.99 -20.08 3.35
CA CYS A 146 -16.30 -18.80 3.15
C CYS A 146 -16.55 -17.83 4.30
N MET A 147 -17.82 -17.71 4.70
CA MET A 147 -18.23 -16.85 5.81
C MET A 147 -17.58 -17.31 7.12
N LEU A 148 -17.66 -18.61 7.44
CA LEU A 148 -17.06 -19.15 8.65
C LEU A 148 -15.55 -18.92 8.70
N LEU A 149 -14.85 -19.21 7.60
CA LEU A 149 -13.40 -19.04 7.48
C LEU A 149 -13.00 -17.58 7.65
N ALA A 150 -13.72 -16.64 7.03
CA ALA A 150 -13.44 -15.23 7.17
C ALA A 150 -13.70 -14.74 8.59
N LEU A 151 -14.86 -15.03 9.18
CA LEU A 151 -15.22 -14.53 10.52
C LEU A 151 -14.30 -15.08 11.62
N LEU A 152 -13.97 -16.38 11.59
CA LEU A 152 -13.00 -16.97 12.50
C LEU A 152 -11.58 -16.41 12.26
N GLY A 153 -11.21 -16.20 11.00
CA GLY A 153 -9.98 -15.50 10.62
C GLY A 153 -9.93 -14.09 11.21
N GLY A 154 -11.00 -13.30 11.10
CA GLY A 154 -11.07 -11.95 11.65
C GLY A 154 -10.98 -11.89 13.17
N LEU A 155 -11.68 -12.77 13.88
CA LEU A 155 -11.62 -12.86 15.35
C LEU A 155 -10.22 -13.26 15.82
N SER A 156 -9.65 -14.30 15.21
CA SER A 156 -8.29 -14.74 15.53
C SER A 156 -7.24 -13.69 15.18
N PHE A 157 -7.43 -12.96 14.08
CA PHE A 157 -6.49 -11.93 13.61
C PHE A 157 -6.41 -10.79 14.62
N PHE A 158 -7.56 -10.26 15.03
CA PHE A 158 -7.63 -9.24 16.08
C PHE A 158 -7.01 -9.75 17.39
N GLY A 159 -7.39 -10.96 17.84
CA GLY A 159 -6.93 -11.50 19.11
C GLY A 159 -5.41 -11.70 19.17
N LEU A 160 -4.84 -12.31 18.13
CA LEU A 160 -3.39 -12.55 18.01
C LEU A 160 -2.63 -11.24 17.85
N ASP A 161 -3.09 -10.32 17.00
CA ASP A 161 -2.45 -9.03 16.77
C ASP A 161 -2.41 -8.20 18.06
N PHE A 162 -3.55 -8.05 18.74
CA PHE A 162 -3.62 -7.33 20.01
C PHE A 162 -2.70 -7.95 21.07
N PHE A 163 -2.74 -9.28 21.21
CA PHE A 163 -1.93 -9.97 22.20
C PHE A 163 -0.43 -9.78 21.91
N LEU A 164 0.02 -9.94 20.68
CA LEU A 164 1.42 -9.77 20.30
C LEU A 164 1.90 -8.31 20.43
N LEU A 165 1.04 -7.33 20.12
CA LEU A 165 1.37 -5.91 20.26
C LEU A 165 1.54 -5.50 21.72
N PHE A 166 0.62 -5.90 22.59
CA PHE A 166 0.56 -5.40 23.97
C PHE A 166 1.16 -6.38 24.99
N SER A 167 1.54 -7.59 24.59
CA SER A 167 2.36 -8.53 25.37
C SER A 167 3.65 -7.86 25.83
N GLY A 168 3.81 -7.65 27.14
CA GLY A 168 5.01 -7.08 27.76
C GLY A 168 5.00 -5.57 28.00
N VAL A 169 3.96 -4.84 27.57
CA VAL A 169 3.79 -3.41 27.94
C VAL A 169 2.88 -3.36 29.16
N HIS A 170 3.33 -2.76 30.27
CA HIS A 170 2.50 -2.54 31.46
C HIS A 170 1.41 -1.49 31.19
N LEU A 171 0.39 -1.86 30.42
CA LEU A 171 -0.83 -1.07 30.30
C LEU A 171 -1.64 -1.20 31.59
N HIS A 172 -1.86 -0.06 32.24
CA HIS A 172 -2.55 0.05 33.53
C HIS A 172 -3.98 -0.56 33.53
N SER A 173 -4.54 -0.84 32.33
CA SER A 173 -5.88 -1.41 32.12
C SER A 173 -5.94 -2.43 30.96
N PHE A 174 -4.90 -3.25 30.75
CA PHE A 174 -4.82 -4.21 29.61
C PHE A 174 -6.09 -5.06 29.42
N LYS A 175 -6.62 -5.66 30.51
CA LYS A 175 -7.78 -6.56 30.45
C LYS A 175 -9.05 -5.83 29.99
N HIS A 176 -9.27 -4.62 30.50
CA HIS A 176 -10.43 -3.81 30.11
C HIS A 176 -10.35 -3.41 28.63
N ILE A 177 -9.18 -2.95 28.18
CA ILE A 177 -8.98 -2.55 26.78
C ILE A 177 -9.19 -3.73 25.84
N PHE A 178 -8.70 -4.92 26.21
CA PHE A 178 -8.89 -6.12 25.42
C PHE A 178 -10.37 -6.49 25.29
N ILE A 179 -11.12 -6.49 26.40
CA ILE A 179 -12.54 -6.86 26.41
C ILE A 179 -13.36 -5.89 25.57
N ASP A 180 -13.19 -4.58 25.77
CA ASP A 180 -13.90 -3.55 25.01
C ASP A 180 -13.59 -3.66 23.51
N SER A 181 -12.30 -3.81 23.16
CA SER A 181 -11.86 -4.00 21.78
C SER A 181 -12.42 -5.28 21.16
N PHE A 182 -12.40 -6.40 21.90
CA PHE A 182 -12.91 -7.69 21.43
C PHE A 182 -14.42 -7.65 21.20
N MET A 183 -15.16 -6.98 22.08
CA MET A 183 -16.60 -6.77 21.93
C MET A 183 -16.91 -5.98 20.65
N ILE A 184 -16.21 -4.85 20.43
CA ILE A 184 -16.40 -4.02 19.22
C ILE A 184 -16.06 -4.82 17.95
N ALA A 185 -14.92 -5.52 17.94
CA ALA A 185 -14.51 -6.34 16.80
C ALA A 185 -15.54 -7.44 16.47
N SER A 186 -16.07 -8.09 17.50
CA SER A 186 -17.09 -9.14 17.37
C SER A 186 -18.40 -8.60 16.81
N ILE A 187 -18.84 -7.42 17.26
CA ILE A 187 -20.06 -6.77 16.73
C ILE A 187 -19.89 -6.43 15.25
N ILE A 188 -18.74 -5.85 14.86
CA ILE A 188 -18.49 -5.50 13.45
C ILE A 188 -18.45 -6.75 12.58
N LEU A 189 -17.77 -7.81 13.03
CA LEU A 189 -17.73 -9.08 12.32
C LEU A 189 -19.13 -9.70 12.19
N LEU A 190 -19.96 -9.62 13.23
CA LEU A 190 -21.34 -10.09 13.19
C LEU A 190 -22.15 -9.31 12.15
N ILE A 191 -22.03 -7.98 12.10
CA ILE A 191 -22.70 -7.14 11.09
C ILE A 191 -22.27 -7.54 9.68
N ILE A 192 -20.97 -7.75 9.44
CA ILE A 192 -20.44 -8.21 8.15
C ILE A 192 -21.04 -9.57 7.78
N GLY A 193 -21.09 -10.52 8.71
CA GLY A 193 -21.66 -11.85 8.50
C GLY A 193 -23.16 -11.81 8.18
N VAL A 194 -23.94 -11.04 8.95
CA VAL A 194 -25.38 -10.86 8.73
C VAL A 194 -25.65 -10.19 7.38
N PHE A 195 -24.90 -9.14 7.03
CA PHE A 195 -25.02 -8.47 5.74
C PHE A 195 -24.70 -9.41 4.59
N TYR A 196 -23.65 -10.23 4.71
CA TYR A 196 -23.28 -11.23 3.72
C TYR A 196 -24.39 -12.28 3.51
N LEU A 197 -24.97 -12.81 4.60
CA LEU A 197 -26.07 -13.77 4.53
C LEU A 197 -27.33 -13.16 3.94
N ALA A 198 -27.69 -11.94 4.33
CA ALA A 198 -28.83 -11.20 3.79
C ALA A 198 -28.67 -10.97 2.29
N PHE A 199 -27.46 -10.61 1.84
CA PHE A 199 -27.14 -10.46 0.42
C PHE A 199 -27.27 -11.79 -0.32
N LEU A 200 -26.82 -12.89 0.28
CA LEU A 200 -26.90 -14.22 -0.32
C LEU A 200 -28.35 -14.70 -0.45
N LEU A 201 -29.19 -14.42 0.55
CA LEU A 201 -30.62 -14.72 0.52
C LEU A 201 -31.32 -13.94 -0.61
N LYS A 202 -30.96 -12.66 -0.80
CA LYS A 202 -31.57 -11.79 -1.82
C LYS A 202 -31.14 -12.14 -3.25
N TYR A 203 -29.92 -12.63 -3.44
CA TYR A 203 -29.32 -12.93 -4.75
C TYR A 203 -29.07 -14.43 -4.97
N GLN A 204 -29.98 -15.27 -4.49
CA GLN A 204 -29.91 -16.73 -4.59
C GLN A 204 -29.86 -17.24 -6.06
N ASN A 205 -30.27 -16.41 -7.02
CA ASN A 205 -30.39 -16.74 -8.45
C ASN A 205 -29.29 -16.15 -9.35
N LEU A 206 -28.21 -15.55 -8.81
CA LEU A 206 -27.13 -15.09 -9.69
C LEU A 206 -26.25 -16.28 -10.10
N PRO A 207 -26.14 -16.62 -11.40
CA PRO A 207 -25.35 -17.76 -11.84
C PRO A 207 -23.87 -17.54 -11.47
N ILE A 208 -23.31 -18.48 -10.71
CA ILE A 208 -21.86 -18.62 -10.56
C ILE A 208 -21.36 -19.05 -11.93
N ILE A 209 -20.73 -18.13 -12.67
CA ILE A 209 -20.18 -18.41 -14.00
C ILE A 209 -19.19 -19.58 -13.86
N PRO A 210 -19.39 -20.72 -14.55
CA PRO A 210 -18.59 -21.92 -14.34
C PRO A 210 -17.13 -21.73 -14.77
N ASP A 211 -16.23 -22.27 -13.94
CA ASP A 211 -14.77 -22.09 -13.94
C ASP A 211 -13.99 -22.70 -15.13
N LEU A 212 -14.66 -23.32 -16.11
CA LEU A 212 -13.98 -24.19 -17.08
C LEU A 212 -13.07 -23.41 -18.06
N GLU A 213 -13.37 -22.15 -18.36
CA GLU A 213 -12.53 -21.29 -19.23
C GLU A 213 -11.55 -20.38 -18.46
N ARG A 214 -11.74 -20.18 -17.14
CA ARG A 214 -10.90 -19.31 -16.31
C ARG A 214 -9.53 -19.89 -15.96
N GLY A 215 -9.37 -21.21 -16.04
CA GLY A 215 -8.16 -21.90 -15.60
C GLY A 215 -6.90 -21.59 -16.43
N ARG A 216 -7.05 -21.00 -17.61
CA ARG A 216 -6.00 -20.75 -18.62
C ARG A 216 -5.45 -19.31 -18.65
N GLU A 217 -6.12 -18.33 -18.04
CA GLU A 217 -5.62 -16.96 -18.07
C GLU A 217 -4.56 -16.75 -16.98
N ALA A 218 -3.31 -16.53 -17.39
CA ALA A 218 -2.25 -16.12 -16.48
C ALA A 218 -2.58 -14.73 -15.90
N LEU A 219 -2.53 -14.60 -14.57
CA LEU A 219 -2.62 -13.30 -13.90
C LEU A 219 -1.60 -12.33 -14.54
N PRO A 220 -2.02 -11.15 -15.00
CA PRO A 220 -1.12 -10.30 -15.76
C PRO A 220 0.01 -9.82 -14.85
N LEU A 221 1.27 -10.03 -15.25
CA LEU A 221 2.46 -9.53 -14.56
C LEU A 221 2.35 -8.04 -14.18
N SER A 222 1.59 -7.26 -14.96
CA SER A 222 1.29 -5.85 -14.68
C SER A 222 0.59 -5.62 -13.33
N HIS A 223 -0.24 -6.54 -12.85
CA HIS A 223 -0.94 -6.41 -11.56
C HIS A 223 0.03 -6.53 -10.39
N TYR A 224 1.04 -7.40 -10.50
CA TYR A 224 2.11 -7.50 -9.50
C TYR A 224 2.94 -6.23 -9.44
N PHE A 225 3.30 -5.68 -10.60
CA PHE A 225 4.01 -4.39 -10.66
C PHE A 225 3.20 -3.26 -10.01
N ILE A 226 1.88 -3.20 -10.26
CA ILE A 226 1.00 -2.22 -9.61
C ILE A 226 1.02 -2.41 -8.08
N CYS A 227 0.90 -3.65 -7.59
CA CYS A 227 0.91 -3.91 -6.14
C CYS A 227 2.25 -3.52 -5.50
N VAL A 228 3.39 -3.87 -6.13
CA VAL A 228 4.72 -3.49 -5.64
C VAL A 228 4.88 -1.97 -5.63
N ALA A 229 4.45 -1.27 -6.68
CA ALA A 229 4.49 0.20 -6.73
C ALA A 229 3.66 0.84 -5.61
N ILE A 230 2.51 0.28 -5.26
CA ILE A 230 1.67 0.75 -4.15
C ILE A 230 2.39 0.56 -2.81
N VAL A 231 2.98 -0.62 -2.57
CA VAL A 231 3.71 -0.88 -1.32
C VAL A 231 4.87 0.11 -1.18
N ILE A 232 5.65 0.32 -2.23
CA ILE A 232 6.77 1.27 -2.23
C ILE A 232 6.27 2.70 -1.98
N MET A 233 5.17 3.10 -2.62
CA MET A 233 4.56 4.41 -2.39
C MET A 233 4.11 4.58 -0.93
N LEU A 234 3.50 3.55 -0.33
CA LEU A 234 3.10 3.59 1.07
C LEU A 234 4.30 3.64 2.03
N ILE A 235 5.42 2.98 1.71
CA ILE A 235 6.69 3.13 2.46
C ILE A 235 7.18 4.58 2.41
N CYS A 236 7.19 5.18 1.21
CA CYS A 236 7.57 6.58 1.03
C CYS A 236 6.69 7.51 1.87
N LEU A 237 5.37 7.28 1.87
CA LEU A 237 4.40 8.07 2.63
C LEU A 237 4.60 7.95 4.16
N ALA A 238 4.93 6.75 4.65
CA ALA A 238 5.21 6.53 6.05
C ALA A 238 6.48 7.27 6.54
N CYS A 239 7.44 7.51 5.63
CA CYS A 239 8.76 8.07 5.95
C CYS A 239 8.98 9.51 5.43
N GLU A 240 7.97 10.16 4.88
CA GLU A 240 8.06 11.44 4.16
C GLU A 240 8.69 12.58 4.99
N TYR A 241 8.42 12.60 6.29
CA TYR A 241 8.92 13.62 7.21
C TYR A 241 10.33 13.37 7.74
N ARG A 242 10.90 12.19 7.49
CA ARG A 242 12.24 11.89 7.94
C ARG A 242 13.24 12.53 6.98
N ILE A 243 14.15 13.32 7.52
CA ILE A 243 15.25 13.90 6.76
C ILE A 243 16.53 13.13 7.11
N VAL A 244 17.15 12.58 6.08
CA VAL A 244 18.33 11.72 6.17
C VAL A 244 19.53 12.46 5.56
N THR A 245 20.70 12.22 6.13
CA THR A 245 21.97 12.63 5.54
C THR A 245 22.68 11.41 4.96
N ILE A 246 23.18 11.45 3.73
CA ILE A 246 23.81 10.27 3.09
C ILE A 246 25.32 10.42 2.98
N ILE A 247 25.79 11.59 2.56
CA ILE A 247 27.22 11.83 2.30
C ILE A 247 27.68 13.03 3.12
N ASN A 248 28.56 12.76 4.10
CA ASN A 248 29.37 13.75 4.82
C ASN A 248 28.59 14.98 5.36
N LYS A 249 27.36 14.80 5.86
CA LYS A 249 26.49 15.86 6.40
C LYS A 249 26.01 16.95 5.43
N TYR A 250 26.50 17.01 4.18
CA TYR A 250 26.12 18.06 3.21
C TYR A 250 24.91 17.67 2.33
N MET A 251 24.73 16.37 2.04
CA MET A 251 23.61 15.90 1.21
C MET A 251 22.43 15.50 2.09
N VAL A 252 21.58 16.49 2.35
CA VAL A 252 20.30 16.34 3.06
C VAL A 252 19.22 15.93 2.07
N LEU A 253 18.53 14.82 2.34
CA LEU A 253 17.48 14.24 1.50
C LEU A 253 16.28 13.86 2.37
N SER A 254 15.06 13.96 1.84
CA SER A 254 13.93 13.27 2.48
C SER A 254 14.09 11.77 2.31
N ALA A 255 13.79 10.99 3.35
CA ALA A 255 13.91 9.55 3.35
C ALA A 255 13.00 8.93 2.25
N SER A 256 11.79 9.48 2.06
CA SER A 256 10.86 9.04 1.01
C SER A 256 11.43 9.17 -0.41
N SER A 257 12.35 10.13 -0.62
CA SER A 257 12.96 10.36 -1.93
C SER A 257 13.86 9.21 -2.40
N LEU A 258 14.30 8.32 -1.49
CA LEU A 258 15.19 7.21 -1.80
C LEU A 258 14.49 6.09 -2.58
N PHE A 259 13.27 5.76 -2.17
CA PHE A 259 12.49 4.66 -2.76
C PHE A 259 11.57 5.15 -3.89
N PHE A 260 11.25 6.44 -3.92
CA PHE A 260 10.38 7.02 -4.96
C PHE A 260 10.82 6.76 -6.41
N PRO A 261 12.12 6.81 -6.78
CA PRO A 261 12.59 6.47 -8.12
C PRO A 261 12.18 5.06 -8.58
N ILE A 262 11.99 4.11 -7.66
CA ILE A 262 11.56 2.75 -7.99
C ILE A 262 10.09 2.76 -8.46
N THR A 263 9.24 3.58 -7.86
CA THR A 263 7.83 3.72 -8.29
C THR A 263 7.74 4.30 -9.70
N LEU A 264 8.57 5.30 -10.02
CA LEU A 264 8.66 5.86 -11.38
C LEU A 264 9.25 4.88 -12.40
N PHE A 265 10.23 4.09 -11.99
CA PHE A 265 10.79 2.99 -12.79
C PHE A 265 9.70 2.00 -13.20
N ILE A 266 8.87 1.55 -12.23
CA ILE A 266 7.75 0.65 -12.48
C ILE A 266 6.71 1.30 -13.41
N SER A 267 6.35 2.57 -13.18
CA SER A 267 5.41 3.31 -14.04
C SER A 267 5.91 3.40 -15.49
N THR A 268 7.20 3.70 -15.68
CA THR A 268 7.83 3.77 -17.02
C THR A 268 7.80 2.41 -17.72
N ILE A 269 8.17 1.32 -17.02
CA ILE A 269 8.11 -0.05 -17.57
C ILE A 269 6.69 -0.41 -17.99
N LEU A 270 5.70 -0.10 -17.14
CA LEU A 270 4.30 -0.36 -17.46
C LEU A 270 3.83 0.40 -18.71
N GLY A 271 4.19 1.68 -18.81
CA GLY A 271 3.89 2.51 -19.98
C GLY A 271 4.54 2.02 -21.27
N GLU A 272 5.78 1.54 -21.20
CA GLU A 272 6.51 1.03 -22.35
C GLU A 272 6.01 -0.34 -22.82
N LEU A 273 5.76 -1.28 -21.90
CA LEU A 273 5.41 -2.68 -22.21
C LEU A 273 3.92 -2.96 -22.41
N TRP A 274 3.05 -2.26 -21.67
CA TRP A 274 1.59 -2.46 -21.72
C TRP A 274 0.84 -1.21 -22.20
N GLY A 275 1.54 -0.11 -22.47
CA GLY A 275 0.99 1.09 -23.10
C GLY A 275 0.37 2.09 -22.13
N TYR A 276 -0.11 3.19 -22.71
CA TYR A 276 -0.58 4.38 -21.98
C TYR A 276 -1.79 4.10 -21.05
N ARG A 277 -2.76 3.30 -21.49
CA ARG A 277 -3.96 2.99 -20.70
C ARG A 277 -3.64 2.29 -19.37
N VAL A 278 -2.68 1.37 -19.38
CA VAL A 278 -2.25 0.65 -18.17
C VAL A 278 -1.44 1.55 -17.25
N ASN A 279 -0.58 2.41 -17.82
CA ASN A 279 0.16 3.39 -17.02
C ASN A 279 -0.80 4.38 -16.32
N LEU A 280 -1.75 4.95 -17.06
CA LEU A 280 -2.79 5.81 -16.46
C LEU A 280 -3.58 5.09 -15.36
N LYS A 281 -3.95 3.82 -15.57
CA LYS A 281 -4.64 3.01 -14.55
C LYS A 281 -3.79 2.89 -13.29
N LEU A 282 -2.47 2.64 -13.41
CA LEU A 282 -1.55 2.66 -12.26
C LEU A 282 -1.57 4.03 -11.57
N CYS A 283 -1.46 5.13 -12.32
CA CYS A 283 -1.44 6.48 -11.76
C CYS A 283 -2.71 6.75 -10.93
N LEU A 284 -3.89 6.44 -11.50
CA LEU A 284 -5.17 6.61 -10.80
C LEU A 284 -5.28 5.74 -9.55
N ILE A 285 -4.80 4.50 -9.61
CA ILE A 285 -4.80 3.60 -8.44
C ILE A 285 -3.87 4.13 -7.34
N LEU A 286 -2.66 4.61 -7.69
CA LEU A 286 -1.73 5.20 -6.73
C LEU A 286 -2.35 6.41 -6.02
N ILE A 287 -2.95 7.32 -6.79
CA ILE A 287 -3.60 8.53 -6.26
C ILE A 287 -4.77 8.15 -5.35
N ALA A 288 -5.66 7.26 -5.81
CA ALA A 288 -6.80 6.80 -5.02
C ALA A 288 -6.36 6.09 -3.73
N THR A 289 -5.31 5.27 -3.82
CA THR A 289 -4.73 4.56 -2.67
C THR A 289 -4.17 5.54 -1.64
N GLN A 290 -3.38 6.52 -2.08
CA GLN A 290 -2.82 7.53 -1.19
C GLN A 290 -3.92 8.34 -0.51
N PHE A 291 -4.88 8.83 -1.29
CA PHE A 291 -6.00 9.61 -0.76
C PHE A 291 -6.82 8.83 0.27
N THR A 292 -7.11 7.56 -0.01
CA THR A 292 -7.82 6.67 0.92
C THR A 292 -7.01 6.45 2.19
N PHE A 293 -5.71 6.16 2.06
CA PHE A 293 -4.82 5.96 3.20
C PHE A 293 -4.76 7.21 4.09
N ASP A 294 -4.60 8.40 3.49
CA ASP A 294 -4.50 9.66 4.20
C ASP A 294 -5.80 10.04 4.91
N ILE A 295 -6.97 9.87 4.27
CA ILE A 295 -8.26 10.13 4.90
C ILE A 295 -8.48 9.20 6.09
N LEU A 296 -8.20 7.91 5.93
CA LEU A 296 -8.34 6.95 7.02
C LEU A 296 -7.40 7.29 8.17
N LEU A 297 -6.16 7.67 7.86
CA LEU A 297 -5.18 8.07 8.87
C LEU A 297 -5.63 9.35 9.60
N ILE A 298 -6.11 10.37 8.89
CA ILE A 298 -6.66 11.60 9.50
C ILE A 298 -7.87 11.29 10.38
N GLY A 299 -8.83 10.51 9.86
CA GLY A 299 -10.04 10.15 10.61
C GLY A 299 -9.71 9.39 11.89
N ILE A 300 -8.73 8.50 11.83
CA ILE A 300 -8.28 7.77 13.02
C ILE A 300 -7.51 8.69 13.97
N VAL A 301 -6.61 9.55 13.48
CA VAL A 301 -5.88 10.53 14.29
C VAL A 301 -6.83 11.49 15.01
N ALA A 302 -7.95 11.87 14.39
CA ALA A 302 -8.95 12.75 15.00
C ALA A 302 -9.67 12.13 16.22
N LEU A 303 -9.65 10.80 16.37
CA LEU A 303 -10.29 10.13 17.51
C LEU A 303 -9.61 10.49 18.84
N PRO A 304 -10.40 10.74 19.91
CA PRO A 304 -9.90 11.17 21.20
C PRO A 304 -8.93 10.13 21.77
N SER A 305 -7.74 10.60 22.13
CA SER A 305 -6.68 9.80 22.75
C SER A 305 -6.64 10.10 24.24
N PRO A 306 -6.30 9.13 25.09
CA PRO A 306 -6.21 9.38 26.52
C PRO A 306 -5.10 10.39 26.85
N THR A 307 -5.26 11.11 27.96
CA THR A 307 -4.39 12.24 28.36
C THR A 307 -2.91 11.86 28.52
N PHE A 308 -2.61 10.58 28.77
CA PHE A 308 -1.24 10.06 28.89
C PHE A 308 -0.55 9.77 27.53
N PHE A 309 -1.27 9.83 26.39
CA PHE A 309 -0.72 9.50 25.06
C PHE A 309 -1.35 10.38 23.96
N ASN A 310 -1.09 11.69 24.01
CA ASN A 310 -1.69 12.66 23.08
C ASN A 310 -0.70 13.16 22.02
N LEU A 311 -0.73 12.54 20.84
CA LEU A 311 0.06 12.93 19.66
C LEU A 311 -0.76 13.76 18.64
N ASN A 312 -2.04 13.98 18.90
CA ASN A 312 -2.99 14.58 17.97
C ASN A 312 -2.62 15.99 17.47
N PRO A 313 -2.07 16.93 18.27
CA PRO A 313 -1.77 18.27 17.75
C PRO A 313 -0.64 18.28 16.70
N PHE A 314 0.36 17.41 16.83
CA PHE A 314 1.45 17.29 15.85
C PHE A 314 0.97 16.65 14.54
N TYR A 315 0.20 15.56 14.63
CA TYR A 315 -0.37 14.94 13.45
C TYR A 315 -1.34 15.87 12.74
N ASN A 316 -2.20 16.60 13.45
CA ASN A 316 -3.18 17.49 12.81
C ASN A 316 -2.52 18.64 12.02
N PHE A 317 -1.43 19.22 12.53
CA PHE A 317 -0.74 20.30 11.82
C PHE A 317 -0.05 19.83 10.54
N ILE A 318 0.58 18.64 10.60
CA ILE A 318 1.40 18.10 9.53
C ILE A 318 0.55 17.40 8.47
N MET A 319 -0.43 16.61 8.90
CA MET A 319 -1.28 15.79 8.01
C MET A 319 -2.23 16.64 7.17
N LEU A 320 -2.68 17.79 7.67
CA LEU A 320 -3.60 18.67 6.96
C LEU A 320 -2.94 19.33 5.73
N LYS A 321 -1.65 19.67 5.82
CA LYS A 321 -0.86 20.15 4.68
C LYS A 321 -0.45 19.01 3.74
N ARG A 322 -0.22 17.81 4.27
CA ARG A 322 0.20 16.63 3.51
C ARG A 322 -0.79 16.23 2.44
N LEU A 323 -2.07 16.10 2.82
CA LEU A 323 -3.11 15.55 1.96
C LEU A 323 -3.20 16.29 0.61
N PRO A 324 -3.34 17.64 0.55
CA PRO A 324 -3.38 18.35 -0.72
C PRO A 324 -2.01 18.35 -1.43
N ALA A 325 -0.90 18.47 -0.70
CA ALA A 325 0.44 18.54 -1.30
C ALA A 325 0.82 17.23 -2.01
N ALA A 326 0.79 16.11 -1.28
CA ALA A 326 1.22 14.83 -1.81
C ALA A 326 0.28 14.32 -2.92
N SER A 327 -1.04 14.55 -2.80
CA SER A 327 -2.01 14.08 -3.81
C SER A 327 -1.89 14.86 -5.12
N LEU A 328 -1.76 16.19 -5.05
CA LEU A 328 -1.55 17.04 -6.21
C LEU A 328 -0.21 16.74 -6.87
N THR A 329 0.84 16.51 -6.08
CA THR A 329 2.16 16.19 -6.60
C THR A 329 2.17 14.85 -7.33
N LEU A 330 1.59 13.80 -6.75
CA LEU A 330 1.43 12.52 -7.44
C LEU A 330 0.62 12.67 -8.73
N PHE A 331 -0.50 13.40 -8.68
CA PHE A 331 -1.35 13.65 -9.83
C PHE A 331 -0.56 14.30 -10.97
N VAL A 332 0.11 15.42 -10.70
CA VAL A 332 0.85 16.16 -11.71
C VAL A 332 2.04 15.34 -12.24
N ALA A 333 2.85 14.74 -11.38
CA ALA A 333 4.09 14.08 -11.79
C ALA A 333 3.83 12.81 -12.61
N PHE A 334 2.93 11.93 -12.15
CA PHE A 334 2.67 10.65 -12.80
C PHE A 334 1.80 10.78 -14.06
N ILE A 335 0.82 11.69 -14.07
CA ILE A 335 0.02 11.94 -15.28
C ILE A 335 0.88 12.62 -16.34
N SER A 336 1.70 13.60 -15.95
CA SER A 336 2.65 14.23 -16.88
C SER A 336 3.63 13.20 -17.45
N ASN A 337 4.12 12.26 -16.62
CA ASN A 337 4.99 11.18 -17.09
C ASN A 337 4.31 10.34 -18.17
N ALA A 338 3.10 9.86 -17.88
CA ALA A 338 2.34 9.01 -18.77
C ALA A 338 1.99 9.74 -20.09
N LEU A 339 1.57 11.01 -20.01
CA LEU A 339 1.24 11.83 -21.17
C LEU A 339 2.46 12.11 -22.04
N LEU A 340 3.58 12.51 -21.45
CA LEU A 340 4.82 12.79 -22.16
C LEU A 340 5.36 11.54 -22.84
N LEU A 341 5.35 10.40 -22.14
CA LEU A 341 5.79 9.13 -22.72
C LEU A 341 4.92 8.73 -23.92
N HIS A 342 3.61 8.93 -23.85
CA HIS A 342 2.71 8.68 -24.97
C HIS A 342 2.95 9.65 -26.14
N HIS A 343 3.06 10.95 -25.87
CA HIS A 343 3.28 11.97 -26.90
C HIS A 343 4.62 11.79 -27.61
N LEU A 344 5.70 11.55 -26.86
CA LEU A 344 7.03 11.32 -27.42
C LEU A 344 7.12 10.00 -28.21
N LYS A 345 6.24 9.03 -27.94
CA LYS A 345 6.15 7.79 -28.71
C LYS A 345 5.45 7.98 -30.06
N HIS A 346 4.48 8.88 -30.14
CA HIS A 346 3.74 9.19 -31.36
C HIS A 346 4.22 10.46 -32.09
N SER A 347 5.23 11.14 -31.55
CA SER A 347 5.81 12.32 -32.18
C SER A 347 6.53 11.96 -33.47
N LYS A 348 6.42 12.84 -34.47
CA LYS A 348 7.10 12.72 -35.78
C LYS A 348 8.64 12.78 -35.68
N TRP A 349 9.18 13.01 -34.49
CA TRP A 349 10.60 13.30 -34.26
C TRP A 349 11.49 12.04 -34.21
N GLY A 350 10.92 10.84 -34.29
CA GLY A 350 11.70 9.60 -34.38
C GLY A 350 12.64 9.35 -33.19
N LEU A 351 12.34 9.91 -32.01
CA LEU A 351 13.22 9.86 -30.84
C LEU A 351 13.45 8.42 -30.37
N HIS A 352 14.72 8.08 -30.12
CA HIS A 352 15.10 6.79 -29.55
C HIS A 352 14.47 6.58 -28.17
N ARG A 353 14.12 5.31 -27.87
CA ARG A 353 13.54 4.87 -26.59
C ARG A 353 14.22 5.44 -25.34
N PRO A 354 15.57 5.42 -25.19
CA PRO A 354 16.24 6.00 -24.02
C PRO A 354 16.00 7.51 -23.85
N LEU A 355 16.07 8.29 -24.94
CA LEU A 355 15.89 9.74 -24.89
C LEU A 355 14.47 10.11 -24.46
N ARG A 356 13.47 9.39 -24.98
CA ARG A 356 12.07 9.57 -24.57
C ARG A 356 11.88 9.34 -23.07
N ILE A 357 12.44 8.25 -22.54
CA ILE A 357 12.32 7.88 -21.12
C ILE A 357 13.00 8.94 -20.25
N LEU A 358 14.18 9.42 -20.67
CA LEU A 358 14.95 10.42 -19.94
C LEU A 358 14.23 11.76 -19.88
N ILE A 359 13.70 12.26 -21.01
CA ILE A 359 12.94 13.51 -21.07
C ILE A 359 11.67 13.43 -20.20
N ALA A 360 10.91 12.33 -20.31
CA ALA A 360 9.68 12.14 -19.53
C ALA A 360 9.97 12.09 -18.02
N ASN A 361 10.98 11.34 -17.59
CA ASN A 361 11.35 11.26 -16.17
C ASN A 361 11.97 12.55 -15.65
N PHE A 362 12.76 13.27 -16.45
CA PHE A 362 13.32 14.58 -16.09
C PHE A 362 12.21 15.59 -15.80
N CYS A 363 11.23 15.71 -16.70
CA CYS A 363 10.11 16.64 -16.53
C CYS A 363 9.25 16.26 -15.31
N SER A 364 8.90 14.98 -15.16
CA SER A 364 8.13 14.50 -14.02
C SER A 364 8.83 14.69 -12.68
N ASN A 365 10.13 14.37 -12.58
CA ASN A 365 10.88 14.56 -11.34
C ASN A 365 11.03 16.05 -10.99
N SER A 366 11.18 16.92 -11.99
CA SER A 366 11.27 18.37 -11.78
C SER A 366 9.95 18.93 -11.23
N LEU A 367 8.83 18.57 -11.87
CA LEU A 367 7.49 18.96 -11.39
C LEU A 367 7.21 18.41 -9.99
N LEU A 368 7.59 17.16 -9.74
CA LEU A 368 7.43 16.54 -8.43
C LEU A 368 8.20 17.31 -7.35
N CYS A 369 9.50 17.54 -7.55
CA CYS A 369 10.33 18.21 -6.54
C CYS A 369 9.86 19.65 -6.27
N LEU A 370 9.41 20.39 -7.30
CA LEU A 370 8.95 21.76 -7.14
C LEU A 370 7.64 21.84 -6.34
N ILE A 371 6.66 21.00 -6.67
CA ILE A 371 5.33 21.04 -6.04
C ILE A 371 5.38 20.45 -4.63
N ASP A 372 6.03 19.29 -4.46
CA ASP A 372 6.04 18.53 -3.21
C ASP A 372 6.69 19.35 -2.10
N TYR A 373 7.95 19.74 -2.30
CA TYR A 373 8.73 20.43 -1.29
C TYR A 373 8.30 21.89 -1.12
N GLY A 374 7.78 22.51 -2.18
CA GLY A 374 7.20 23.85 -2.11
C GLY A 374 5.96 23.89 -1.19
N LEU A 375 5.07 22.90 -1.31
CA LEU A 375 3.84 22.84 -0.52
C LEU A 375 4.04 22.22 0.87
N LEU A 376 4.88 21.19 1.00
CA LEU A 376 5.13 20.50 2.28
C LEU A 376 5.95 21.34 3.25
N PHE A 377 7.03 21.96 2.77
CA PHE A 377 7.97 22.68 3.63
C PHE A 377 7.78 24.20 3.58
N GLY A 378 6.94 24.69 2.66
CA GLY A 378 6.53 26.09 2.57
C GLY A 378 5.99 26.61 3.91
N GLY A 379 6.69 27.58 4.49
CA GLY A 379 6.33 28.20 5.77
C GLY A 379 6.65 27.37 7.03
N ILE A 380 7.37 26.25 6.91
CA ILE A 380 7.88 25.47 8.06
C ILE A 380 9.39 25.70 8.25
N TYR A 381 10.15 25.65 7.14
CA TYR A 381 11.60 25.86 7.14
C TYR A 381 11.97 27.16 6.40
N PRO A 382 13.13 27.77 6.71
CA PRO A 382 13.62 28.91 5.95
C PRO A 382 13.85 28.56 4.49
N TYR A 383 13.59 29.52 3.59
CA TYR A 383 13.61 29.30 2.14
C TYR A 383 14.93 28.72 1.63
N ASP A 384 16.06 29.14 2.20
CA ASP A 384 17.39 28.66 1.80
C ASP A 384 17.56 27.15 2.01
N GLN A 385 17.03 26.63 3.13
CA GLN A 385 17.08 25.19 3.43
C GLN A 385 16.17 24.40 2.49
N VAL A 386 14.97 24.91 2.21
CA VAL A 386 14.02 24.25 1.29
C VAL A 386 14.60 24.18 -0.12
N ILE A 387 15.20 25.25 -0.64
CA ILE A 387 15.80 25.26 -1.98
C ILE A 387 16.97 24.28 -2.05
N SER A 388 17.84 24.24 -1.03
CA SER A 388 18.95 23.28 -0.99
C SER A 388 18.46 21.83 -0.96
N LEU A 389 17.39 21.55 -0.22
CA LEU A 389 16.75 20.23 -0.14
C LEU A 389 16.15 19.82 -1.50
N VAL A 390 15.43 20.73 -2.15
CA VAL A 390 14.86 20.52 -3.50
C VAL A 390 15.96 20.18 -4.50
N ALA A 391 17.04 20.96 -4.50
CA ALA A 391 18.15 20.76 -5.43
C ALA A 391 18.83 19.39 -5.21
N ASN A 392 19.09 19.00 -3.95
CA ASN A 392 19.70 17.72 -3.62
C ASN A 392 18.81 16.54 -4.01
N VAL A 393 17.51 16.61 -3.69
CA VAL A 393 16.53 15.56 -4.02
C VAL A 393 16.35 15.43 -5.53
N TRP A 394 16.32 16.56 -6.24
CA TRP A 394 16.25 16.57 -7.70
C TRP A 394 17.48 15.92 -8.34
N HIS A 395 18.69 16.29 -7.92
CA HIS A 395 19.94 15.67 -8.39
C HIS A 395 19.95 14.15 -8.13
N TYR A 396 19.55 13.72 -6.94
CA TYR A 396 19.48 12.30 -6.60
C TYR A 396 18.49 11.54 -7.48
N LYS A 397 17.28 12.06 -7.71
CA LYS A 397 16.27 11.41 -8.56
C LYS A 397 16.72 11.32 -10.02
N LEU A 398 17.41 12.34 -10.53
CA LEU A 398 17.99 12.32 -11.87
C LEU A 398 19.12 11.31 -11.99
N PHE A 399 20.03 11.26 -11.01
CA PHE A 399 21.09 10.26 -10.96
C PHE A 399 20.50 8.84 -10.97
N MET A 400 19.51 8.57 -10.12
CA MET A 400 18.83 7.27 -10.11
C MET A 400 18.11 6.94 -11.41
N THR A 401 17.54 7.94 -12.09
CA THR A 401 16.94 7.75 -13.41
C THR A 401 17.98 7.28 -14.44
N MET A 402 19.19 7.85 -14.42
CA MET A 402 20.30 7.43 -15.30
C MET A 402 20.77 6.01 -14.99
N VAL A 403 20.87 5.66 -13.70
CA VAL A 403 21.26 4.31 -13.26
C VAL A 403 20.20 3.27 -13.65
N PHE A 404 18.92 3.61 -13.55
CA PHE A 404 17.82 2.70 -13.89
C PHE A 404 17.53 2.60 -15.39
N LEU A 405 17.90 3.58 -16.20
CA LEU A 405 17.68 3.58 -17.64
C LEU A 405 18.17 2.30 -18.36
N PRO A 406 19.41 1.80 -18.16
CA PRO A 406 19.86 0.55 -18.78
C PRO A 406 19.03 -0.66 -18.31
N LEU A 407 18.62 -0.68 -17.03
CA LEU A 407 17.77 -1.74 -16.48
C LEU A 407 16.38 -1.74 -17.10
N ILE A 408 15.78 -0.57 -17.33
CA ILE A 408 14.48 -0.44 -18.02
C ILE A 408 14.60 -1.02 -19.43
N LEU A 409 15.63 -0.62 -20.19
CA LEU A 409 15.81 -1.07 -21.57
C LEU A 409 16.03 -2.58 -21.65
N TRP A 410 16.89 -3.11 -20.78
CA TRP A 410 17.15 -4.55 -20.70
C TRP A 410 15.88 -5.34 -20.36
N PHE A 411 15.15 -4.91 -19.33
CA PHE A 411 13.92 -5.58 -18.92
C PHE A 411 12.85 -5.54 -20.01
N CYS A 412 12.69 -4.40 -20.67
CA CYS A 412 11.75 -4.27 -21.77
C CYS A 412 12.11 -5.18 -22.95
N ALA A 413 13.39 -5.21 -23.36
CA ALA A 413 13.85 -6.08 -24.44
C ALA A 413 13.67 -7.57 -24.09
N TYR A 414 13.98 -7.94 -22.85
CA TYR A 414 13.78 -9.30 -22.34
C TYR A 414 12.30 -9.72 -22.40
N MET A 415 11.39 -8.86 -21.93
CA MET A 415 9.95 -9.12 -21.95
C MET A 415 9.38 -9.16 -23.36
N GLU A 416 9.85 -8.30 -24.26
CA GLU A 416 9.45 -8.30 -25.68
C GLU A 416 9.90 -9.59 -26.38
N LYS A 417 11.14 -10.06 -26.12
CA LYS A 417 11.64 -11.34 -26.62
C LYS A 417 10.82 -12.52 -26.11
N ASN A 418 10.47 -12.53 -24.83
CA ASN A 418 9.67 -13.59 -24.23
C ASN A 418 8.23 -13.60 -24.75
N LYS A 419 7.60 -12.43 -24.93
CA LYS A 419 6.28 -12.31 -25.56
C LYS A 419 6.27 -12.85 -27.00
N ALA A 420 7.35 -12.61 -27.76
CA ALA A 420 7.51 -13.18 -29.10
C ALA A 420 7.67 -14.71 -29.06
N SER A 421 8.40 -15.26 -28.08
CA SER A 421 8.56 -16.71 -27.91
C SER A 421 7.29 -17.44 -27.44
N THR A 422 6.39 -16.77 -26.72
CA THR A 422 5.09 -17.34 -26.32
C THR A 422 4.07 -17.42 -27.46
N LEU A 423 4.29 -16.71 -28.57
CA LEU A 423 3.44 -16.78 -29.78
C LEU A 423 3.88 -17.88 -30.77
N GLN A 424 5.00 -18.56 -30.50
CA GLN A 424 5.56 -19.59 -31.39
C GLN A 424 5.22 -21.03 -30.96
N TYR A 425 4.34 -21.21 -29.97
CA TYR A 425 3.98 -22.52 -29.41
C TYR A 425 2.49 -22.91 -29.56
N ASP A 426 1.79 -22.27 -30.51
CA ASP A 426 0.45 -22.70 -30.94
C ASP A 426 0.50 -23.38 -32.31
#